data_AF-A0AAF0TUR4-F1
#
_entry.id   AF-A0AAF0TUR4-F1
#
_cell.length_a   1.000
_cell.length_b   1.000
_cell.length_c   1.000
_cell.angle_alpha   90.00
_cell.angle_beta   90.00
_cell.angle_gamma   90.00
#
_symmetry.space_group_name_H-M   'P 1'
#
loop_
_entity.id
_entity.type
_entity.pdbx_description
1 polymer ?
#
loop_
_entity_poly.entity_id
_entity_poly.type
_entity_poly.pdbx_seq_one_letter_code
_entity_poly.pdbx_strand_id
1 'polypeptide(L)'
;MSTLHKLYFDVVHKIILPRKQRHTKANFLDLTLIELLDSEVPIDLPTLIIKHMHRVLHQDEYGHALPYGFWMAPIFEAFNVPVQVWHSQTVKDVVGRVNHMALPISMRNPDNPLQRLKNQLAAKEDELLALETAHQMERATLEAHIVELQTELATARAANIATM
;
A
#
# COMPACT_ATOMS: atom_id res chain seq x y z
N MET A 1 -6.56 -29.91 12.75
CA MET A 1 -5.52 -29.13 13.45
C MET A 1 -6.11 -28.59 14.74
N SER A 2 -5.40 -28.76 15.86
CA SER A 2 -5.78 -28.17 17.16
C SER A 2 -5.86 -26.64 17.04
N THR A 3 -6.69 -25.99 17.86
CA THR A 3 -6.78 -24.52 17.97
C THR A 3 -5.41 -23.89 18.26
N LEU A 4 -4.57 -24.60 19.00
CA LEU A 4 -3.21 -24.20 19.35
C LEU A 4 -2.26 -24.24 18.15
N HIS A 5 -2.36 -25.26 17.29
CA HIS A 5 -1.59 -25.32 16.04
C HIS A 5 -1.98 -24.20 15.06
N LYS A 6 -3.25 -23.79 15.06
CA LYS A 6 -3.70 -22.64 14.26
C LYS A 6 -3.09 -21.33 14.76
N LEU A 7 -2.97 -21.18 16.08
CA LEU A 7 -2.29 -20.04 16.70
C LEU A 7 -0.80 -20.03 16.34
N TYR A 8 -0.10 -21.15 16.48
CA TYR A 8 1.32 -21.25 16.11
C TYR A 8 1.54 -20.99 14.63
N PHE A 9 0.67 -21.50 13.77
CA PHE A 9 0.74 -21.18 12.35
C PHE A 9 0.59 -19.69 12.08
N ASP A 10 -0.36 -19.02 12.75
CA ASP A 10 -0.54 -17.56 12.63
C ASP A 10 0.68 -16.78 13.14
N VAL A 11 1.27 -17.21 14.27
CA VAL A 11 2.50 -16.60 14.83
C VAL A 11 3.68 -16.78 13.87
N VAL A 12 3.92 -18.01 13.41
CA VAL A 12 5.02 -18.29 12.48
C VAL A 12 4.86 -17.52 11.18
N HIS A 13 3.65 -17.50 10.61
CA HIS A 13 3.40 -16.90 9.30
C HIS A 13 3.35 -15.36 9.32
N LYS A 14 2.86 -14.75 10.40
CA LYS A 14 2.72 -13.28 10.49
C LYS A 14 3.91 -12.60 11.16
N ILE A 15 4.56 -13.29 12.11
CA ILE A 15 5.56 -12.69 12.99
C ILE A 15 6.96 -13.20 12.64
N ILE A 16 7.16 -14.52 12.67
CA ILE A 16 8.51 -15.11 12.52
C ILE A 16 8.96 -15.08 11.06
N LEU A 17 8.09 -15.39 10.11
CA LEU A 17 8.36 -15.43 8.67
C LEU A 17 7.24 -14.76 7.87
N PRO A 18 7.14 -13.42 7.92
CA PRO A 18 6.19 -12.68 7.13
C PRO A 18 6.41 -12.95 5.64
N ARG A 19 5.35 -13.35 4.93
CA ARG A 19 5.36 -13.62 3.48
C ARG A 19 4.35 -12.73 2.75
N LYS A 20 4.72 -12.31 1.53
CA LYS A 20 3.91 -11.47 0.63
C LYS A 20 2.61 -12.15 0.17
N GLN A 21 2.66 -13.45 -0.12
CA GLN A 21 1.51 -14.20 -0.62
C GLN A 21 0.75 -14.90 0.51
N ARG A 22 -0.59 -14.76 0.47
CA ARG A 22 -1.55 -15.51 1.30
C ARG A 22 -1.49 -17.00 0.92
N HIS A 23 -0.47 -17.71 1.34
CA HIS A 23 -0.49 -19.16 1.26
C HIS A 23 -1.35 -19.67 2.42
N THR A 24 -2.56 -20.10 2.09
CA THR A 24 -3.43 -20.88 2.98
C THR A 24 -2.84 -22.27 3.30
N LYS A 25 -1.67 -22.60 2.75
CA LYS A 25 -0.94 -23.86 2.95
C LYS A 25 0.36 -23.62 3.70
N ALA A 26 0.58 -24.40 4.76
CA ALA A 26 1.84 -24.41 5.49
C ALA A 26 2.95 -25.02 4.64
N ASN A 27 4.13 -24.39 4.63
CA ASN A 27 5.34 -24.96 4.05
C ASN A 27 6.03 -25.85 5.11
N PHE A 28 6.92 -26.74 4.68
CA PHE A 28 7.73 -27.59 5.56
C PHE A 28 8.43 -26.78 6.65
N LEU A 29 8.98 -25.62 6.30
CA LEU A 29 9.65 -24.75 7.25
C LEU A 29 8.69 -24.14 8.29
N ASP A 30 7.44 -23.88 7.90
CA ASP A 30 6.40 -23.43 8.83
C ASP A 30 6.03 -24.55 9.82
N LEU A 31 5.93 -25.78 9.31
CA LEU A 31 5.66 -26.96 10.14
C LEU A 31 6.81 -27.23 11.13
N THR A 32 8.07 -27.13 10.69
CA THR A 32 9.21 -27.29 11.60
C THR A 32 9.25 -26.22 12.68
N LEU A 33 8.90 -24.97 12.37
CA LEU A 33 8.85 -23.91 13.37
C LEU A 33 7.70 -24.11 14.36
N ILE A 34 6.55 -24.58 13.89
CA ILE A 34 5.43 -24.94 14.77
C ILE A 34 5.86 -26.04 15.74
N GLU A 35 6.54 -27.07 15.25
CA GLU A 35 7.05 -28.17 16.09
C GLU A 35 8.09 -27.68 17.11
N LEU A 36 9.01 -26.79 16.70
CA LEU A 36 10.00 -26.20 17.60
C LEU A 36 9.36 -25.33 18.69
N LEU A 37 8.25 -24.66 18.37
CA LEU A 37 7.48 -23.88 19.34
C LEU A 37 6.69 -24.78 20.30
N ASP A 38 6.13 -25.89 19.81
CA ASP A 38 5.39 -26.86 20.63
C ASP A 38 6.33 -27.66 21.55
N SER A 39 7.57 -27.92 21.10
CA SER A 39 8.61 -28.60 21.88
C SER A 39 9.44 -27.67 22.78
N GLU A 40 9.09 -26.39 22.84
CA GLU A 40 9.80 -25.36 23.63
C GLU A 40 11.31 -25.27 23.37
N VAL A 41 11.74 -25.70 22.18
CA VAL A 41 13.15 -25.67 21.79
C VAL A 41 13.53 -24.22 21.46
N PRO A 42 14.65 -23.70 22.00
CA PRO A 42 15.08 -22.34 21.70
C PRO A 42 15.40 -22.18 20.21
N ILE A 43 14.84 -21.15 19.60
CA ILE A 43 15.05 -20.80 18.20
C ILE A 43 15.99 -19.59 18.13
N ASP A 44 17.06 -19.70 17.34
CA ASP A 44 17.90 -18.55 17.00
C ASP A 44 17.16 -17.61 16.02
N LEU A 45 16.29 -16.79 16.59
CA LEU A 45 15.46 -15.83 15.87
C LEU A 45 16.30 -14.79 15.09
N PRO A 46 17.36 -14.17 15.65
CA PRO A 46 18.18 -13.22 14.90
C PRO A 46 18.73 -13.80 13.60
N THR A 47 19.34 -14.99 13.66
CA THR A 47 19.89 -15.64 12.46
C THR A 47 18.79 -15.99 11.46
N LEU A 48 17.64 -16.44 11.93
CA LEU A 48 16.49 -16.76 11.09
C LEU A 48 15.95 -15.52 10.36
N ILE A 49 15.81 -14.39 11.08
CA ILE A 49 15.36 -13.10 10.55
C ILE A 49 16.32 -12.61 9.47
N ILE A 50 17.63 -12.61 9.73
CA ILE A 50 18.66 -12.16 8.76
C ILE A 50 18.61 -13.00 7.48
N LYS A 51 18.55 -14.34 7.62
CA LYS A 51 18.45 -15.25 6.46
C LYS A 51 17.17 -15.02 5.67
N HIS A 52 16.04 -14.78 6.34
CA HIS A 52 14.78 -14.51 5.65
C HIS A 52 14.79 -13.15 4.95
N MET A 53 15.31 -12.09 5.60
CA MET A 53 15.49 -10.77 4.98
C MET A 53 16.35 -10.88 3.72
N HIS A 54 17.51 -11.54 3.80
CA HIS A 54 18.37 -11.78 2.65
C HIS A 54 17.60 -12.48 1.51
N ARG A 55 16.91 -13.58 1.82
CA ARG A 55 16.13 -14.31 0.81
C ARG A 55 15.05 -13.44 0.14
N VAL A 56 14.29 -12.68 0.93
CA VAL A 56 13.18 -11.86 0.42
C VAL A 56 13.70 -10.69 -0.42
N LEU A 57 14.74 -9.99 0.05
CA LEU A 57 15.33 -8.85 -0.65
C LEU A 57 15.97 -9.25 -1.99
N HIS A 58 16.58 -10.44 -2.08
CA HIS A 58 17.17 -10.91 -3.33
C HIS A 58 16.15 -11.46 -4.34
N GLN A 59 14.93 -11.78 -3.92
CA GLN A 59 13.92 -12.41 -4.77
C GLN A 59 12.83 -11.44 -5.27
N ASP A 60 12.76 -10.22 -4.75
CA ASP A 60 11.68 -9.28 -5.08
C ASP A 60 12.14 -8.28 -6.15
N GLU A 61 11.88 -8.59 -7.43
CA GLU A 61 12.14 -7.69 -8.57
C GLU A 61 11.39 -6.34 -8.48
N TYR A 62 10.32 -6.29 -7.70
CA TYR A 62 9.40 -5.15 -7.60
C TYR A 62 9.71 -4.20 -6.43
N GLY A 63 10.82 -4.42 -5.72
CA GLY A 63 11.36 -3.47 -4.74
C GLY A 63 10.40 -3.10 -3.61
N HIS A 64 9.74 -4.08 -2.98
CA HIS A 64 8.79 -3.78 -1.90
C HIS A 64 9.43 -3.72 -0.50
N ALA A 65 8.60 -3.24 0.43
CA ALA A 65 8.87 -2.95 1.83
C ALA A 65 9.70 -4.04 2.54
N LEU A 66 10.72 -3.58 3.27
CA LEU A 66 11.58 -4.40 4.11
C LEU A 66 10.74 -5.26 5.08
N PRO A 67 10.89 -6.59 5.07
CA PRO A 67 10.25 -7.43 6.07
C PRO A 67 10.75 -7.07 7.47
N TYR A 68 9.88 -7.23 8.48
CA TYR A 68 10.17 -6.91 9.89
C TYR A 68 10.37 -5.42 10.21
N GLY A 69 9.79 -4.50 9.42
CA GLY A 69 9.86 -3.06 9.68
C GLY A 69 9.56 -2.66 11.14
N PHE A 70 8.64 -3.36 11.82
CA PHE A 70 8.35 -3.14 13.24
C PHE A 70 9.53 -3.49 14.17
N TRP A 71 10.19 -4.63 13.98
CA TRP A 71 11.34 -5.03 14.79
C TRP A 71 12.61 -4.26 14.43
N MET A 72 12.72 -3.81 13.18
CA MET A 72 13.89 -3.09 12.69
C MET A 72 13.81 -1.59 12.94
N ALA A 73 12.61 -1.02 13.17
CA ALA A 73 12.45 0.42 13.40
C ALA A 73 13.30 0.96 14.56
N PRO A 74 13.35 0.33 15.76
CA PRO A 74 14.22 0.80 16.84
C PRO A 74 15.71 0.71 16.50
N ILE A 75 16.09 -0.28 15.69
CA ILE A 75 17.47 -0.44 15.23
C ILE A 75 17.82 0.70 14.28
N PHE A 76 16.97 0.98 13.29
CA PHE A 76 17.19 2.09 12.36
C PHE A 76 17.23 3.46 13.04
N GLU A 77 16.40 3.66 14.06
CA GLU A 77 16.45 4.85 14.90
C GLU A 77 17.79 4.98 15.63
N ALA A 78 18.30 3.89 16.22
CA ALA A 78 19.62 3.87 16.87
C ALA A 78 20.78 4.18 15.90
N PHE A 79 20.63 3.82 14.62
CA PHE A 79 21.62 4.10 13.57
C PHE A 79 21.40 5.42 12.82
N ASN A 80 20.45 6.26 13.26
CA ASN A 80 20.08 7.53 12.59
C ASN A 80 19.74 7.35 11.09
N VAL A 81 19.20 6.20 10.72
CA VAL A 81 18.72 5.98 9.35
C VAL A 81 17.37 6.69 9.21
N PRO A 82 17.18 7.59 8.22
CA PRO A 82 15.92 8.31 8.07
C PRO A 82 14.81 7.35 7.65
N VAL A 83 14.00 6.94 8.62
CA VAL A 83 12.81 6.13 8.39
C VAL A 83 11.69 7.08 7.98
N GLN A 84 11.38 7.18 6.67
CA GLN A 84 10.19 7.90 6.24
C GLN A 84 8.97 7.30 6.95
N VAL A 85 8.16 8.15 7.59
CA VAL A 85 6.98 7.75 8.37
C VAL A 85 6.18 6.73 7.55
N TRP A 86 6.11 5.49 8.04
CA TRP A 86 5.42 4.38 7.38
C TRP A 86 3.92 4.67 7.32
N HIS A 87 3.46 5.45 6.35
CA HIS A 87 2.05 5.83 6.17
C HIS A 87 1.18 4.67 5.62
N SER A 88 1.75 3.48 5.44
CA SER A 88 1.01 2.24 5.14
C SER A 88 1.46 1.13 6.07
N GLN A 89 1.13 1.26 7.35
CA GLN A 89 0.91 0.07 8.16
C GLN A 89 -0.48 -0.45 7.81
N THR A 90 -0.54 -1.50 6.99
CA THR A 90 -1.77 -2.27 6.90
C THR A 90 -2.06 -2.84 8.29
N VAL A 91 -3.33 -3.04 8.66
CA VAL A 91 -3.76 -3.58 9.98
C VAL A 91 -3.05 -4.90 10.37
N LYS A 92 -2.40 -5.58 9.42
CA LYS A 92 -1.57 -6.76 9.63
C LYS A 92 -0.18 -6.50 10.24
N ASP A 93 0.30 -5.27 10.18
CA ASP A 93 1.70 -4.91 10.50
C ASP A 93 1.86 -4.36 11.93
N VAL A 94 0.76 -4.28 12.70
CA VAL A 94 0.75 -3.72 14.05
C VAL A 94 0.47 -4.83 15.07
N VAL A 95 1.52 -5.27 15.77
CA VAL A 95 1.37 -5.98 17.06
C VAL A 95 1.48 -4.93 18.18
N GLY A 96 0.48 -4.05 18.22
CA GLY A 96 0.11 -3.27 19.39
C GLY A 96 -1.17 -3.88 19.98
N ARG A 97 -1.46 -3.61 21.25
CA ARG A 97 -2.61 -4.19 22.00
C ARG A 97 -3.91 -4.07 21.21
N VAL A 98 -4.26 -5.11 20.44
CA VAL A 98 -5.58 -5.23 19.82
C VAL A 98 -6.50 -5.68 20.94
N ASN A 99 -7.38 -4.78 21.40
CA ASN A 99 -8.49 -5.17 22.24
C ASN A 99 -9.39 -6.11 21.43
N HIS A 100 -9.17 -7.42 21.56
CA HIS A 100 -9.95 -8.46 20.90
C HIS A 100 -11.40 -8.57 21.43
N MET A 101 -11.80 -7.68 22.35
CA MET A 101 -13.12 -7.66 23.01
C MET A 101 -14.10 -6.63 22.45
N ALA A 102 -13.84 -6.04 21.29
CA ALA A 102 -14.86 -5.23 20.59
C ALA A 102 -14.64 -5.19 19.08
N LEU A 103 -14.83 -6.31 18.39
CA LEU A 103 -15.36 -6.26 17.04
C LEU A 103 -16.85 -6.58 17.14
N PRO A 104 -17.71 -5.60 17.48
CA PRO A 104 -19.13 -5.84 17.41
C PRO A 104 -19.49 -6.24 15.98
N ILE A 105 -20.43 -7.17 15.89
CA ILE A 105 -21.12 -7.67 14.69
C ILE A 105 -21.74 -6.52 13.84
N SER A 106 -21.60 -5.26 14.29
CA SER A 106 -21.89 -3.99 13.62
C SER A 106 -21.12 -3.71 12.33
N MET A 107 -20.23 -4.58 11.82
CA MET A 107 -19.59 -4.39 10.50
C MET A 107 -20.56 -4.51 9.31
N ARG A 108 -21.85 -4.76 9.55
CA ARG A 108 -22.96 -4.59 8.61
C ARG A 108 -23.78 -3.30 8.83
N ASN A 109 -23.28 -2.35 9.62
CA ASN A 109 -23.94 -1.06 9.80
C ASN A 109 -23.46 -0.07 8.71
N PRO A 110 -24.36 0.53 7.91
CA PRO A 110 -24.01 1.53 6.89
C PRO A 110 -23.26 2.75 7.45
N ASP A 111 -23.33 3.02 8.75
CA ASP A 111 -22.63 4.13 9.42
C ASP A 111 -21.21 3.81 9.92
N ASN A 112 -20.60 2.69 9.49
CA ASN A 112 -19.22 2.37 9.87
C ASN A 112 -18.23 3.44 9.36
N PRO A 113 -17.28 3.93 10.18
CA PRO A 113 -16.27 4.89 9.75
C PRO A 113 -15.50 4.48 8.48
N LEU A 114 -15.31 3.19 8.25
CA LEU A 114 -14.65 2.66 7.04
C LEU A 114 -15.55 2.75 5.78
N GLN A 115 -16.86 2.60 5.94
CA GLN A 115 -17.84 2.85 4.87
C GLN A 115 -17.94 4.34 4.55
N ARG A 116 -17.93 5.20 5.58
CA ARG A 116 -17.89 6.66 5.40
C ARG A 116 -16.67 7.10 4.60
N LEU A 117 -15.49 6.58 4.93
CA LEU A 117 -14.26 6.87 4.19
C LEU A 117 -14.32 6.38 2.75
N LYS A 118 -14.89 5.19 2.50
CA LYS A 118 -15.09 4.69 1.13
C LYS A 118 -16.03 5.57 0.31
N ASN A 119 -17.14 6.00 0.91
CA ASN A 119 -18.11 6.87 0.25
C ASN A 119 -17.53 8.27 -0.01
N GLN A 120 -16.72 8.79 0.93
CA GLN A 120 -15.99 10.06 0.74
C GLN A 120 -14.94 9.95 -0.37
N LEU A 121 -14.24 8.82 -0.47
CA LEU A 121 -13.26 8.59 -1.52
C LEU A 121 -13.94 8.54 -2.90
N ALA A 122 -15.01 7.75 -3.03
CA ALA A 122 -15.79 7.68 -4.27
C ALA A 122 -16.34 9.05 -4.70
N ALA A 123 -16.89 9.82 -3.75
CA ALA A 123 -17.38 11.17 -4.03
C ALA A 123 -16.27 12.12 -4.49
N LYS A 124 -15.05 11.98 -3.95
CA LYS A 124 -13.89 12.80 -4.35
C LYS A 124 -13.32 12.37 -5.70
N GLU A 125 -13.38 11.09 -6.05
CA GLU A 125 -13.02 10.57 -7.37
C GLU A 125 -13.98 11.11 -8.45
N ASP A 126 -15.29 11.13 -8.16
CA ASP A 126 -16.30 11.72 -9.06
C ASP A 126 -16.11 13.24 -9.25
N GLU A 127 -15.77 13.96 -8.16
CA GLU A 127 -15.49 15.40 -8.21
C GLU A 127 -14.24 15.70 -9.05
N LEU A 128 -13.19 14.87 -8.93
CA LEU A 128 -11.98 14.97 -9.74
C LEU A 128 -12.26 14.74 -11.22
N LEU A 129 -13.04 13.70 -11.56
CA LEU A 129 -13.46 13.43 -12.94
C LEU A 129 -14.25 14.61 -13.52
N ALA A 130 -15.20 15.17 -12.77
CA ALA A 130 -15.96 16.33 -13.21
C ALA A 130 -15.04 17.54 -13.47
N LEU A 131 -14.08 17.80 -12.58
CA LEU A 131 -13.13 18.90 -12.74
C LEU A 131 -12.20 18.70 -13.95
N GLU A 132 -11.72 17.48 -14.17
CA GLU A 132 -10.91 17.14 -15.35
C GLU A 132 -11.68 17.35 -16.65
N THR A 133 -12.95 16.93 -16.72
CA THR A 133 -13.78 17.18 -17.91
C THR A 133 -14.04 18.67 -18.16
N ALA A 134 -14.26 19.45 -17.10
CA ALA A 134 -14.45 20.90 -17.21
C ALA A 134 -13.18 21.60 -17.73
N HIS A 135 -12.01 21.25 -17.18
CA HIS A 135 -10.73 21.78 -17.65
C HIS A 135 -10.41 21.37 -19.09
N GLN A 136 -10.78 20.15 -19.52
CA GLN A 136 -10.62 19.74 -20.91
C GLN A 136 -11.51 20.54 -21.86
N MET A 137 -12.75 20.82 -21.48
CA MET A 137 -13.64 21.67 -22.29
C MET A 137 -13.10 23.09 -22.40
N GLU A 138 -12.65 23.69 -21.28
CA GLU A 138 -12.08 25.03 -21.28
C GLU A 138 -10.83 25.11 -22.19
N ARG A 139 -9.93 24.13 -22.09
CA ARG A 139 -8.77 24.05 -23.00
C ARG A 139 -9.18 23.96 -24.46
N ALA A 140 -10.16 23.13 -24.80
CA ALA A 140 -10.65 23.01 -26.18
C ALA A 140 -11.22 24.33 -26.71
N THR A 141 -11.93 25.10 -25.87
CA THR A 141 -12.46 26.41 -26.27
C THR A 141 -11.35 27.45 -26.51
N LEU A 142 -10.32 27.46 -25.65
CA LEU A 142 -9.18 28.36 -25.81
C LEU A 142 -8.35 27.99 -27.04
N GLU A 143 -8.13 26.71 -27.29
CA GLU A 143 -7.45 26.23 -28.50
C GLU A 143 -8.22 26.62 -29.77
N ALA A 144 -9.55 26.49 -29.78
CA ALA A 144 -10.38 26.95 -30.91
C ALA A 144 -10.24 28.46 -31.16
N HIS A 145 -10.25 29.27 -30.11
CA HIS A 145 -10.10 30.72 -30.22
C HIS A 145 -8.70 31.13 -30.70
N ILE A 146 -7.64 30.42 -30.27
CA ILE A 146 -6.28 30.64 -30.77
C ILE A 146 -6.20 30.34 -32.27
N VAL A 147 -6.80 29.25 -32.73
CA VAL A 147 -6.83 28.90 -34.15
C VAL A 147 -7.57 29.98 -34.95
N GLU A 148 -8.72 30.45 -34.46
CA GLU A 148 -9.49 31.51 -35.10
C GLU A 148 -8.66 32.81 -35.24
N LEU A 149 -8.04 33.27 -34.16
CA LEU A 149 -7.15 34.44 -34.19
C LEU A 149 -5.94 34.25 -35.13
N GLN A 150 -5.37 33.05 -35.21
CA GLN A 150 -4.29 32.74 -36.15
C GLN A 150 -4.77 32.82 -37.61
N THR A 151 -6.00 32.38 -37.90
CA THR A 151 -6.57 32.50 -39.25
C THR A 151 -6.84 33.95 -39.63
N GLU A 152 -7.40 34.77 -38.72
CA GLU A 152 -7.59 36.20 -38.95
C GLU A 152 -6.26 36.91 -39.21
N LEU A 153 -5.24 36.62 -38.40
CA LEU A 153 -3.92 37.21 -38.57
C LEU A 153 -3.26 36.79 -39.89
N ALA A 154 -3.44 35.54 -40.34
CA ALA A 154 -2.97 35.06 -41.63
C ALA A 154 -3.69 35.76 -42.80
N THR A 155 -5.01 35.96 -42.72
CA THR A 155 -5.77 36.69 -43.76
C THR A 155 -5.38 38.17 -43.84
N ALA A 156 -5.18 38.83 -42.70
CA ALA A 156 -4.72 40.22 -42.65
C ALA A 156 -3.30 40.39 -43.22
N ARG A 157 -2.40 39.43 -42.96
CA ARG A 157 -1.06 39.41 -43.57
C ARG A 157 -1.11 39.21 -45.08
N ALA A 158 -1.96 38.30 -45.57
CA ALA A 158 -2.12 38.08 -47.01
C ALA A 158 -2.70 39.32 -47.73
N ALA A 159 -3.64 40.03 -47.09
CA ALA A 159 -4.23 41.26 -47.63
C ALA A 159 -3.21 42.41 -47.71
N ASN A 160 -2.33 42.58 -46.72
CA ASN A 160 -1.29 43.61 -46.74
C ASN A 160 -0.16 43.35 -47.75
N ILE A 161 0.07 42.10 -48.15
CA ILE A 161 1.06 41.76 -49.17
C ILE A 161 0.51 42.03 -50.59
N ALA A 162 -0.81 42.00 -50.78
CA ALA A 162 -1.44 42.25 -52.08
C ALA A 162 -1.62 43.75 -52.42
N THR A 163 -1.43 44.65 -51.45
CA THR A 163 -1.55 46.12 -51.61
C THR A 163 -0.21 46.85 -51.70
N MET A 164 0.92 46.14 -51.65
CA MET A 164 2.26 46.65 -52.00
C MET A 164 2.65 46.22 -53.40
#